data_AF-A0A559QRK4-F1
#
_entry.id   AF-A0A559QRK4-F1
#
_cell.length_a   1.000
_cell.length_b   1.000
_cell.length_c   1.000
_cell.angle_alpha   90.00
_cell.angle_beta   90.00
_cell.angle_gamma   90.00
#
_symmetry.space_group_name_H-M   'P 1'
#
loop_
_entity.id
_entity.type
_entity.pdbx_description
1 polymer ?
#
loop_
_entity_poly.entity_id
_entity_poly.type
_entity_poly.pdbx_seq_one_letter_code
_entity_poly.pdbx_strand_id
1 'polypeptide(L)'
;MSLNEKKLEIFEQSLDKRLPQMKREYVRAVNRDLTRQNWSGTFGRNITLVLDDNLKNVSGELAEIALIPEIKDRAHEMVLDFARVFVQSALQHNRTTCALSNFTTEHQPDAQYLRDVIYKVEHSINGFFV
;
A
#
# COMPACT_ATOMS: atom_id res chain seq x y z
N MET A 1 -12.73 -27.61 1.31
CA MET A 1 -11.93 -26.48 0.81
C MET A 1 -11.16 -26.94 -0.41
N SER A 2 -11.35 -26.28 -1.55
CA SER A 2 -10.66 -26.56 -2.81
C SER A 2 -9.19 -26.12 -2.75
N LEU A 3 -8.36 -26.62 -3.68
CA LEU A 3 -6.96 -26.19 -3.79
C LEU A 3 -6.86 -24.67 -4.05
N ASN A 4 -7.78 -24.12 -4.84
CA ASN A 4 -7.83 -22.71 -5.20
C ASN A 4 -8.20 -21.83 -4.00
N GLU A 5 -9.19 -22.25 -3.20
CA GLU A 5 -9.54 -21.58 -1.93
C GLU A 5 -8.34 -21.56 -0.97
N LYS A 6 -7.61 -22.67 -0.85
CA LYS A 6 -6.41 -22.75 -0.01
C LYS A 6 -5.30 -21.82 -0.49
N LYS A 7 -5.12 -21.67 -1.80
CA LYS A 7 -4.13 -20.74 -2.38
C LYS A 7 -4.48 -19.29 -2.05
N LEU A 8 -5.75 -18.91 -2.19
CA LEU A 8 -6.22 -17.59 -1.81
C LEU A 8 -6.03 -17.32 -0.32
N GLU A 9 -6.35 -18.28 0.55
CA GLU A 9 -6.16 -18.13 1.99
C GLU A 9 -4.68 -17.94 2.36
N ILE A 10 -3.77 -18.72 1.76
CA ILE A 10 -2.33 -18.57 1.97
C ILE A 10 -1.86 -17.19 1.52
N PHE A 11 -2.38 -16.71 0.39
CA PHE A 11 -2.05 -15.38 -0.14
C PHE A 11 -2.58 -14.26 0.77
N GLU A 12 -3.82 -14.36 1.26
CA GLU A 12 -4.37 -13.42 2.25
C GLU A 12 -3.48 -13.33 3.49
N GLN A 13 -3.10 -14.48 4.05
CA GLN A 13 -2.22 -14.56 5.20
C GLN A 13 -0.83 -13.99 4.92
N SER A 14 -0.33 -14.07 3.68
CA SER A 14 0.95 -13.49 3.30
C SER A 14 0.87 -11.96 3.26
N LEU A 15 -0.21 -11.40 2.72
CA LEU A 15 -0.51 -9.96 2.74
C LEU A 15 -0.64 -9.46 4.19
N ASP A 16 -1.43 -10.12 5.03
CA ASP A 16 -1.63 -9.74 6.43
C ASP A 16 -0.31 -9.70 7.23
N LYS A 17 0.58 -10.65 6.99
CA LYS A 17 1.90 -10.69 7.64
C LYS A 17 2.80 -9.52 7.22
N ARG A 18 2.64 -9.00 5.99
CA ARG A 18 3.44 -7.88 5.46
C ARG A 18 2.96 -6.53 5.97
N LEU A 19 1.66 -6.37 6.21
CA LEU A 19 1.06 -5.09 6.59
C LEU A 19 1.75 -4.40 7.80
N PRO A 20 2.07 -5.07 8.92
CA PRO A 20 2.78 -4.44 10.04
C PRO A 20 4.18 -3.94 9.66
N GLN A 21 4.89 -4.65 8.77
CA GLN A 21 6.21 -4.25 8.29
C GLN A 21 6.11 -2.99 7.43
N MET A 22 5.17 -2.96 6.48
CA MET A 22 4.92 -1.79 5.65
C MET A 22 4.61 -0.54 6.48
N LYS A 23 3.78 -0.67 7.52
CA LYS A 23 3.49 0.44 8.44
C LYS A 23 4.77 0.98 9.09
N ARG A 24 5.70 0.10 9.52
CA ARG A 24 6.99 0.52 10.10
C ARG A 24 7.90 1.17 9.06
N GLU A 25 7.96 0.62 7.85
CA GLU A 25 8.76 1.16 6.74
C GLU A 25 8.30 2.56 6.36
N TYR A 26 6.97 2.75 6.27
CA TYR A 26 6.35 4.04 6.02
C TYR A 26 6.77 5.09 7.07
N VAL A 27 6.60 4.79 8.36
CA VAL A 27 6.96 5.71 9.45
C VAL A 27 8.46 6.07 9.39
N ARG A 28 9.33 5.09 9.14
CA ARG A 28 10.77 5.33 9.00
C ARG A 28 11.08 6.23 7.80
N ALA A 29 10.41 6.02 6.67
CA ALA A 29 10.62 6.77 5.46
C ALA A 29 10.17 8.24 5.61
N VAL A 30 9.00 8.46 6.22
CA VAL A 30 8.52 9.81 6.58
C VAL A 30 9.49 10.50 7.53
N ASN A 31 9.89 9.85 8.63
CA ASN A 31 10.81 10.46 9.60
C ASN A 31 12.14 10.86 8.97
N ARG A 32 12.65 10.04 8.05
CA ARG A 32 13.88 10.35 7.28
C ARG A 32 13.70 11.56 6.38
N ASP A 33 12.59 11.67 5.66
CA ASP A 33 12.30 12.84 4.81
C ASP A 33 12.12 14.12 5.65
N LEU A 34 11.41 14.03 6.78
CA LEU A 34 11.25 15.14 7.73
C LEU A 34 12.62 15.63 8.25
N THR A 35 13.50 14.70 8.63
CA THR A 35 14.86 15.02 9.13
C THR A 35 15.71 15.71 8.06
N ARG A 36 15.53 15.33 6.79
CA ARG A 36 16.27 15.89 5.64
C ARG A 36 15.66 17.16 5.06
N GLN A 37 14.61 17.67 5.69
CA GLN A 37 13.85 18.81 5.20
C GLN A 37 13.23 18.61 3.80
N ASN A 38 13.00 17.35 3.40
CA ASN A 38 12.37 17.01 2.14
C ASN A 38 10.86 16.93 2.36
N TRP A 39 10.14 18.04 2.19
CA TRP A 39 8.74 18.15 2.64
C TRP A 39 7.70 17.95 1.54
N SER A 40 8.03 18.28 0.30
CA SER A 40 7.07 18.34 -0.80
C SER A 40 6.53 16.96 -1.19
N GLY A 41 5.27 16.66 -0.91
CA GLY A 41 4.63 15.40 -1.30
C GLY A 41 5.14 14.20 -0.52
N THR A 42 5.68 14.43 0.69
CA THR A 42 6.38 13.41 1.47
C THR A 42 5.49 12.22 1.80
N PHE A 43 4.22 12.43 2.13
CA PHE A 43 3.35 11.30 2.48
C PHE A 43 3.03 10.40 1.30
N GLY A 44 2.56 10.98 0.20
CA GLY A 44 2.19 10.28 -1.02
C GLY A 44 3.37 9.56 -1.65
N ARG A 45 4.55 10.20 -1.70
CA ARG A 45 5.78 9.55 -2.17
C ARG A 45 6.15 8.34 -1.31
N ASN A 46 6.10 8.48 0.02
CA ASN A 46 6.45 7.37 0.91
C ASN A 46 5.39 6.26 0.92
N ILE A 47 4.11 6.59 0.72
CA ILE A 47 3.05 5.59 0.49
C ILE A 47 3.33 4.81 -0.79
N THR A 48 3.53 5.50 -1.91
CA THR A 48 3.82 4.87 -3.21
C THR A 48 5.09 4.03 -3.16
N LEU A 49 6.16 4.55 -2.55
CA LEU A 49 7.43 3.84 -2.43
C LEU A 49 7.30 2.53 -1.65
N VAL A 50 6.63 2.55 -0.49
CA VAL A 50 6.45 1.35 0.34
C VAL A 50 5.54 0.33 -0.34
N LEU A 51 4.48 0.79 -1.03
CA LEU A 51 3.60 -0.07 -1.80
C LEU A 51 4.33 -0.71 -2.98
N ASP A 52 5.03 0.07 -3.80
CA ASP A 52 5.74 -0.44 -4.97
C ASP A 52 6.80 -1.48 -4.58
N ASP A 53 7.57 -1.22 -3.52
CA ASP A 53 8.57 -2.18 -3.03
C ASP A 53 7.91 -3.46 -2.52
N ASN A 54 6.78 -3.36 -1.81
CA ASN A 54 6.10 -4.55 -1.31
C ASN A 54 5.39 -5.34 -2.42
N LEU A 55 4.77 -4.66 -3.38
CA LEU A 55 4.13 -5.30 -4.54
C LEU A 55 5.17 -6.00 -5.42
N LYS A 56 6.36 -5.43 -5.62
CA LYS A 56 7.47 -6.13 -6.27
C LYS A 56 7.87 -7.40 -5.51
N ASN A 57 7.88 -7.36 -4.18
CA ASN A 57 8.22 -8.51 -3.34
C ASN A 57 7.13 -9.59 -3.28
N VAL A 58 5.88 -9.28 -3.65
CA VAL A 58 4.81 -10.28 -3.84
C VAL A 58 4.57 -10.63 -5.31
N SER A 59 5.25 -9.97 -6.25
CA SER A 59 5.03 -10.16 -7.69
C SER A 59 5.19 -11.61 -8.15
N GLY A 60 6.08 -12.39 -7.52
CA GLY A 60 6.21 -13.83 -7.79
C GLY A 60 4.99 -14.64 -7.33
N GLU A 61 4.52 -14.43 -6.09
CA GLU A 61 3.30 -15.04 -5.55
C GLU A 61 2.07 -14.62 -6.41
N LEU A 62 2.02 -13.35 -6.80
CA LEU A 62 0.98 -12.79 -7.65
C LEU A 62 0.98 -13.37 -9.06
N ALA A 63 2.15 -13.54 -9.68
CA ALA A 63 2.27 -14.13 -11.01
C ALA A 63 1.74 -15.57 -11.04
N GLU A 64 2.04 -16.36 -10.00
CA GLU A 64 1.52 -17.73 -9.89
C GLU A 64 -0.01 -17.78 -9.74
N ILE A 65 -0.60 -16.83 -9.01
CA ILE A 65 -2.03 -16.75 -8.78
C ILE A 65 -2.77 -16.15 -9.98
N ALA A 66 -2.20 -15.14 -10.63
CA ALA A 66 -2.78 -14.45 -11.78
C ALA A 66 -2.94 -15.37 -13.01
N LEU A 67 -2.18 -16.47 -13.08
CA LEU A 67 -2.31 -17.51 -14.10
C LEU A 67 -3.49 -18.47 -13.88
N ILE A 68 -4.22 -18.35 -12.76
CA ILE A 68 -5.36 -19.21 -12.42
C ILE A 68 -6.66 -18.42 -12.62
N PRO A 69 -7.36 -18.55 -13.77
CA PRO A 69 -8.49 -17.70 -14.12
C PRO A 69 -9.60 -17.70 -13.07
N GLU A 70 -9.80 -18.83 -12.39
CA GLU A 70 -10.88 -19.00 -11.40
C GLU A 70 -10.69 -18.15 -10.14
N ILE A 71 -9.47 -17.72 -9.84
CA ILE A 71 -9.14 -16.93 -8.64
C ILE A 71 -8.45 -15.61 -8.92
N LYS A 72 -8.10 -15.34 -10.18
CA LYS A 72 -7.40 -14.13 -10.61
C LYS A 72 -8.10 -12.86 -10.13
N ASP A 73 -9.40 -12.74 -10.40
CA ASP A 73 -10.17 -11.54 -10.04
C ASP A 73 -10.24 -11.37 -8.52
N ARG A 74 -10.38 -12.48 -7.79
CA ARG A 74 -10.42 -12.44 -6.33
C ARG A 74 -9.07 -12.03 -5.74
N ALA A 75 -7.98 -12.56 -6.27
CA ALA A 75 -6.63 -12.17 -5.86
C ALA A 75 -6.36 -10.68 -6.17
N HIS A 76 -6.85 -10.19 -7.30
CA HIS A 76 -6.76 -8.77 -7.65
C HIS A 76 -7.49 -7.89 -6.62
N GLU A 77 -8.73 -8.21 -6.28
CA GLU A 77 -9.49 -7.51 -5.22
C GLU A 77 -8.76 -7.52 -3.88
N MET A 78 -8.16 -8.67 -3.49
CA MET A 78 -7.41 -8.78 -2.24
C MET A 78 -6.20 -7.84 -2.19
N VAL A 79 -5.47 -7.69 -3.30
CA VAL A 79 -4.35 -6.74 -3.38
C VAL A 79 -4.83 -5.30 -3.29
N LEU A 80 -5.95 -4.97 -3.96
CA LEU A 80 -6.55 -3.64 -3.88
C LEU A 80 -6.98 -3.30 -2.44
N ASP A 81 -7.66 -4.22 -1.77
CA ASP A 81 -8.11 -4.03 -0.39
C ASP A 81 -6.94 -3.93 0.58
N PHE A 82 -5.92 -4.78 0.42
CA PHE A 82 -4.67 -4.68 1.17
C PHE A 82 -4.01 -3.30 1.01
N ALA A 83 -3.90 -2.81 -0.22
CA ALA A 83 -3.32 -1.49 -0.50
C ALA A 83 -4.14 -0.37 0.14
N ARG A 84 -5.48 -0.43 0.04
CA ARG A 84 -6.39 0.54 0.68
C ARG A 84 -6.23 0.55 2.21
N VAL A 85 -6.13 -0.61 2.84
CA VAL A 85 -5.91 -0.74 4.28
C VAL A 85 -4.58 -0.11 4.70
N PHE A 86 -3.52 -0.33 3.93
CA PHE A 86 -2.22 0.31 4.18
C PHE A 86 -2.30 1.83 4.06
N VAL A 87 -2.89 2.35 2.97
CA VAL A 87 -3.08 3.79 2.76
C VAL A 87 -3.85 4.41 3.92
N GLN A 88 -4.99 3.83 4.30
CA GLN A 88 -5.79 4.33 5.44
C GLN A 88 -4.98 4.36 6.74
N SER A 89 -4.17 3.33 7.01
CA SER A 89 -3.30 3.30 8.19
C SER A 89 -2.22 4.38 8.16
N ALA A 90 -1.62 4.66 6.99
CA ALA A 90 -0.61 5.71 6.83
C ALA A 90 -1.22 7.10 7.09
N LEU A 91 -2.44 7.33 6.61
CA LEU A 91 -3.15 8.58 6.84
C LEU A 91 -3.54 8.78 8.30
N GLN A 92 -4.03 7.73 8.95
CA GLN A 92 -4.35 7.78 10.37
C GLN A 92 -3.11 8.12 11.19
N HIS A 93 -1.97 7.50 10.89
CA HIS A 93 -0.70 7.82 11.52
C HIS A 93 -0.33 9.30 11.36
N ASN A 94 -0.46 9.82 10.14
CA ASN A 94 -0.10 11.22 9.86
C ASN A 94 -0.96 12.20 10.64
N ARG A 95 -2.27 11.96 10.71
CA ARG A 95 -3.23 12.80 11.45
C ARG A 95 -2.92 12.87 12.94
N THR A 96 -2.38 11.79 13.52
CA THR A 96 -2.11 11.70 14.96
C THR A 96 -0.70 12.13 15.37
N THR A 97 0.21 12.38 14.43
CA THR A 97 1.62 12.64 14.75
C THR A 97 1.87 14.13 14.94
N CYS A 98 2.27 14.52 16.16
CA CYS A 98 2.52 15.91 16.56
C CYS A 98 3.65 16.58 15.76
N ALA A 99 4.64 15.83 15.26
CA ALA A 99 5.66 16.38 14.36
C ALA A 99 5.07 16.93 13.06
N LEU A 100 3.89 16.46 12.65
CA LEU A 100 3.24 16.83 11.40
C LEU A 100 2.32 18.04 11.53
N SER A 101 1.98 18.44 12.77
CA SER A 101 1.15 19.63 13.06
C SER A 101 1.82 20.95 12.67
N ASN A 102 3.07 20.93 12.19
CA ASN A 102 3.80 22.09 11.70
C ASN A 102 3.77 22.28 10.15
N PHE A 103 3.24 21.32 9.37
CA PHE A 103 3.32 21.35 7.90
C PHE A 103 1.96 21.59 7.22
N THR A 104 1.41 22.79 7.34
CA THR A 104 0.01 23.12 6.94
C THR A 104 -0.39 22.76 5.51
N THR A 105 0.54 22.70 4.55
CA THR A 105 0.29 22.21 3.17
C THR A 105 0.10 20.70 3.07
N GLU A 106 0.58 19.95 4.06
CA GLU A 106 0.47 18.49 4.19
C GLU A 106 -0.55 18.09 5.29
N HIS A 107 -1.10 19.05 6.05
CA HIS A 107 -2.03 18.81 7.19
C HIS A 107 -3.34 18.15 6.83
N GLN A 108 -3.74 18.29 5.58
CA GLN A 108 -4.86 17.59 5.05
C GLN A 108 -4.39 17.08 3.70
N PRO A 109 -3.90 15.83 3.61
CA PRO A 109 -4.09 15.11 2.37
C PRO A 109 -5.61 15.13 2.14
N ASP A 110 -6.05 16.07 1.32
CA ASP A 110 -7.46 16.26 1.04
C ASP A 110 -7.96 14.98 0.36
N ALA A 111 -9.29 14.82 0.28
CA ALA A 111 -9.85 13.63 -0.34
C ALA A 111 -9.33 13.44 -1.78
N GLN A 112 -8.90 14.50 -2.45
CA GLN A 112 -8.32 14.43 -3.79
C GLN A 112 -6.93 13.80 -3.78
N TYR A 113 -6.03 14.24 -2.90
CA TYR A 113 -4.71 13.66 -2.73
C TYR A 113 -4.78 12.16 -2.41
N LEU A 114 -5.73 11.77 -1.56
CA LEU A 114 -5.96 10.37 -1.23
C LEU A 114 -6.44 9.57 -2.43
N ARG A 115 -7.39 10.13 -3.20
CA ARG A 115 -7.87 9.54 -4.44
C ARG A 115 -6.75 9.40 -5.45
N ASP A 116 -5.87 10.39 -5.58
CA ASP A 116 -4.76 10.36 -6.53
C ASP A 116 -3.73 9.30 -6.15
N VAL A 117 -3.43 9.16 -4.86
CA VAL A 117 -2.53 8.11 -4.35
C VAL A 117 -3.15 6.73 -4.56
N ILE A 118 -4.43 6.56 -4.20
CA ILE A 118 -5.15 5.30 -4.45
C ILE A 118 -5.19 5.00 -5.94
N TYR A 119 -5.57 5.94 -6.79
CA TYR A 119 -5.64 5.77 -8.24
C TYR A 119 -4.30 5.35 -8.84
N LYS A 120 -3.19 5.99 -8.44
CA LYS A 120 -1.85 5.60 -8.89
C LYS A 120 -1.51 4.17 -8.47
N VAL A 121 -1.87 3.80 -7.25
CA VAL A 121 -1.62 2.47 -6.70
C VAL A 121 -2.47 1.41 -7.42
N GLU A 122 -3.76 1.66 -7.61
CA GLU A 122 -4.65 0.78 -8.37
C GLU A 122 -4.17 0.63 -9.81
N HIS A 123 -3.68 1.69 -10.45
CA HIS A 123 -3.08 1.64 -11.78
C HIS A 123 -1.81 0.77 -11.82
N SER A 124 -0.91 0.94 -10.83
CA SER A 124 0.27 0.07 -10.70
C SER A 124 -0.10 -1.39 -10.49
N ILE A 125 -1.10 -1.68 -9.66
CA ILE A 125 -1.59 -3.05 -9.39
C ILE A 125 -2.15 -3.68 -10.66
N ASN A 126 -2.99 -2.94 -11.41
CA ASN A 126 -3.56 -3.44 -12.66
C ASN A 126 -2.48 -3.93 -13.63
N GLY A 127 -1.33 -3.25 -13.70
CA GLY A 127 -0.18 -3.66 -14.51
C GLY A 127 0.38 -5.06 -14.20
N PHE A 128 0.11 -5.62 -13.02
CA PHE A 128 0.51 -6.98 -12.65
C PHE A 128 -0.51 -8.06 -13.08
N PHE A 129 -1.72 -7.66 -13.46
CA PHE A 129 -2.82 -8.57 -13.82
C PHE A 129 -3.20 -8.52 -15.30
N VAL A 130 -2.50 -7.73 -16.14
CA VAL A 130 -2.69 -7.70 -17.60
C VAL A 130 -1.98 -8.87 -18.27
#